data_AF-A0A645INK0-F1
#
_entry.id   AF-A0A645INK0-F1
#
_cell.length_a   1.000
_cell.length_b   1.000
_cell.length_c   1.000
_cell.angle_alpha   90.00
_cell.angle_beta   90.00
_cell.angle_gamma   90.00
#
_symmetry.space_group_name_H-M   'P 1'
#
loop_
_entity.id
_entity.type
_entity.pdbx_description
1 polymer ?
#
loop_
_entity_poly.entity_id
_entity_poly.type
_entity_poly.pdbx_seq_one_letter_code
_entity_poly.pdbx_strand_id
1 'polypeptide(L)'
;MEKILNLSEFRDAAANLNFHATGNMITPVGADLMKSSAVAESKLIGLDRTCALEMITSGDITTEYDKLIDRQLERAAITSIAGFSKIFTDASKILDV
;
A
#
# COMPACT_ATOMS: atom_id res chain seq x y z
N MET A 1 -12.03 -10.71 -4.77
CA MET A 1 -12.68 -9.43 -5.15
C MET A 1 -14.06 -9.67 -5.77
N GLU A 2 -14.20 -10.64 -6.68
CA GLU A 2 -15.49 -11.03 -7.28
C GLU A 2 -16.57 -11.41 -6.26
N LYS A 3 -16.22 -12.15 -5.19
CA LYS A 3 -17.17 -12.50 -4.12
C LYS A 3 -17.63 -11.32 -3.26
N ILE A 4 -16.81 -10.27 -3.12
CA ILE A 4 -17.15 -9.07 -2.32
C ILE A 4 -18.13 -8.18 -3.11
N LEU A 5 -17.96 -8.09 -4.44
CA LEU A 5 -18.86 -7.36 -5.32
C LEU A 5 -20.28 -7.97 -5.40
N ASN A 6 -20.44 -9.24 -5.00
CA ASN A 6 -21.74 -9.92 -4.95
C ASN A 6 -22.53 -9.64 -3.66
N LEU A 7 -21.96 -8.92 -2.68
CA LEU A 7 -22.68 -8.48 -1.49
C LEU A 7 -23.70 -7.39 -1.85
N SER A 8 -24.89 -7.47 -1.28
CA SER A 8 -26.00 -6.51 -1.51
C SER A 8 -25.59 -5.06 -1.24
N GLU A 9 -24.74 -4.86 -0.24
CA GLU A 9 -24.23 -3.59 0.26
C GLU A 9 -23.20 -2.96 -0.68
N PHE A 10 -22.66 -3.73 -1.64
CA PHE A 10 -21.72 -3.26 -2.67
C PHE A 10 -22.40 -3.07 -4.04
N ARG A 11 -23.69 -3.39 -4.16
CA ARG A 11 -24.49 -3.27 -5.40
C ARG A 11 -25.17 -1.90 -5.54
N ASP A 12 -24.41 -0.81 -5.33
CA ASP A 12 -24.89 0.55 -5.60
C ASP A 12 -24.43 1.00 -7.00
N ALA A 13 -25.34 1.64 -7.76
CA ALA A 13 -25.07 2.13 -9.11
C ALA A 13 -23.94 3.16 -9.15
N ALA A 14 -23.80 3.97 -8.09
CA ALA A 14 -22.71 4.92 -7.93
C ALA A 14 -21.36 4.24 -7.63
N ALA A 15 -21.36 3.13 -6.88
CA ALA A 15 -20.16 2.35 -6.60
C ALA A 15 -19.65 1.66 -7.88
N ASN A 16 -20.56 1.16 -8.72
CA ASN A 16 -20.21 0.49 -9.97
C ASN A 16 -19.63 1.47 -11.01
N LEU A 17 -20.22 2.67 -11.15
CA LEU A 17 -19.71 3.71 -12.05
C LEU A 17 -18.30 4.18 -11.65
N ASN A 18 -18.06 4.39 -10.35
CA ASN A 18 -16.75 4.81 -9.85
C ASN A 18 -15.69 3.71 -9.96
N PHE A 19 -16.07 2.44 -9.78
CA PHE A 19 -15.18 1.30 -10.00
C PHE A 19 -14.75 1.20 -11.47
N HIS A 20 -15.66 1.39 -12.42
CA HIS A 20 -15.32 1.41 -13.85
C HIS A 20 -14.44 2.61 -14.25
N ALA A 21 -14.61 3.76 -13.58
CA ALA A 21 -13.84 4.98 -13.90
C ALA A 21 -12.45 5.03 -13.25
N THR A 22 -12.31 4.58 -12.00
CA THR A 22 -11.08 4.77 -11.19
C THR A 22 -10.41 3.45 -10.79
N GLY A 23 -11.08 2.31 -10.95
CA GLY A 23 -10.63 1.02 -10.43
C GLY A 23 -10.73 0.89 -8.90
N ASN A 24 -11.14 1.95 -8.19
CA ASN A 24 -11.30 1.95 -6.74
C ASN A 24 -12.74 1.61 -6.37
N MET A 25 -12.90 0.62 -5.48
CA MET A 25 -14.20 0.18 -5.00
C MET A 25 -14.65 1.07 -3.84
N ILE A 26 -15.80 1.73 -3.97
CA ILE A 26 -16.43 2.42 -2.84
C ILE A 26 -16.90 1.34 -1.86
N THR A 27 -16.47 1.43 -0.61
CA THR A 27 -16.83 0.48 0.43
C THR A 27 -17.93 1.04 1.32
N PRO A 28 -18.94 0.25 1.69
CA PRO A 28 -19.99 0.68 2.62
C PRO A 28 -19.47 0.91 4.05
N VAL A 29 -18.23 0.49 4.33
CA VAL A 29 -17.55 0.64 5.63
C VAL A 29 -16.80 1.98 5.71
N GLY A 30 -16.73 2.76 4.63
CA GLY A 30 -16.00 4.04 4.59
C GLY A 30 -14.47 3.86 4.66
N ALA A 31 -13.97 2.67 4.34
CA ALA A 31 -12.55 2.33 4.35
C ALA A 31 -12.04 2.07 2.93
N ASP A 32 -10.81 2.48 2.62
CA ASP A 32 -10.20 2.20 1.33
C ASP A 32 -9.69 0.76 1.27
N LEU A 33 -10.18 -0.02 0.30
CA LEU A 33 -9.73 -1.39 0.05
C LEU A 33 -8.56 -1.40 -0.93
N MET A 34 -7.37 -1.73 -0.44
CA MET A 34 -6.18 -1.93 -1.26
C MET A 34 -5.78 -3.40 -1.33
N LYS A 35 -5.64 -3.93 -2.55
CA LYS A 35 -5.01 -5.24 -2.77
C LYS A 35 -3.50 -5.06 -2.81
N SER A 36 -2.79 -5.72 -1.89
CA SER A 36 -1.33 -5.76 -1.89
C SER A 36 -0.83 -7.20 -1.93
N SER A 37 0.20 -7.45 -2.73
CA SER A 37 0.90 -8.75 -2.77
C SER A 37 1.78 -8.98 -1.54
N ALA A 38 2.04 -7.96 -0.74
CA ALA A 38 2.84 -8.05 0.48
C ALA A 38 2.07 -8.63 1.68
N VAL A 39 0.74 -8.72 1.58
CA VAL A 39 -0.10 -9.34 2.63
C VAL A 39 -0.17 -10.84 2.37
N ALA A 40 0.09 -11.64 3.41
CA ALA A 40 0.01 -13.09 3.31
C ALA A 40 -1.39 -13.55 2.89
N GLU A 41 -1.45 -14.71 2.23
CA GLU A 41 -2.71 -15.29 1.78
C GLU A 41 -3.67 -15.51 2.97
N SER A 42 -4.97 -15.28 2.73
CA SER A 42 -6.04 -15.38 3.74
C SER A 42 -5.93 -14.41 4.93
N LYS A 43 -5.21 -13.30 4.79
CA LYS A 43 -5.17 -12.24 5.81
C LYS A 43 -5.74 -10.93 5.30
N LEU A 44 -6.55 -10.29 6.14
CA LEU A 44 -6.98 -8.91 5.97
C LEU A 44 -6.35 -8.05 7.06
N ILE A 45 -5.78 -6.91 6.68
CA ILE A 45 -5.17 -5.96 7.61
C ILE A 45 -5.99 -4.68 7.58
N GLY A 46 -6.56 -4.31 8.72
CA GLY A 46 -7.16 -3.00 8.95
C GLY A 46 -6.10 -2.06 9.52
N LEU A 47 -5.89 -0.92 8.85
CA LEU A 47 -4.97 0.13 9.27
C LEU A 47 -5.70 1.46 9.28
N ASP A 48 -5.61 2.18 10.39
CA ASP A 48 -5.98 3.60 10.41
C ASP A 48 -4.86 4.44 9.79
N ARG A 49 -5.20 5.20 8.74
CA ARG A 49 -4.29 6.11 8.05
C ARG A 49 -3.66 7.16 8.97
N THR A 50 -4.36 7.58 10.03
CA THR A 50 -3.93 8.69 10.87
C THR A 50 -2.98 8.29 12.00
N CYS A 51 -3.09 7.05 12.49
CA CYS A 51 -2.40 6.67 13.72
C CYS A 51 -1.79 5.25 13.71
N ALA A 52 -2.04 4.41 12.70
CA ALA A 52 -1.50 3.05 12.72
C ALA A 52 0.02 2.99 12.49
N LEU A 53 0.58 3.87 11.66
CA LEU A 53 1.97 3.80 11.21
C LEU A 53 2.64 5.17 11.18
N GLU A 54 3.90 5.19 11.57
CA GLU A 54 4.83 6.28 11.29
C GLU A 54 5.77 5.87 10.17
N MET A 55 5.99 6.79 9.24
CA MET A 55 7.05 6.69 8.24
C MET A 55 8.10 7.75 8.56
N ILE A 56 9.33 7.30 8.77
CA ILE A 56 10.48 8.18 9.02
C ILE A 56 11.39 8.07 7.79
N THR A 57 11.60 9.18 7.11
CA THR A 57 12.53 9.27 5.97
C THR A 57 13.80 9.98 6.41
N SER A 58 14.95 9.41 6.11
CA SER A 58 16.25 10.03 6.40
C SER A 58 16.88 10.54 5.11
N GLY A 59 16.79 11.85 4.90
CA GLY A 59 17.30 12.52 3.71
C GLY A 59 16.42 12.31 2.48
N ASP A 60 16.87 12.89 1.37
CA ASP A 60 16.24 12.74 0.06
C ASP A 60 16.80 11.53 -0.70
N ILE A 61 16.30 11.31 -1.91
CA ILE A 61 16.81 10.29 -2.82
C ILE A 61 18.22 10.69 -3.29
N THR A 62 19.24 9.91 -2.92
CA THR A 62 20.62 10.12 -3.35
C THR A 62 20.92 9.27 -4.57
N THR A 63 21.42 9.90 -5.63
CA THR A 63 21.86 9.20 -6.85
C THR A 63 23.38 9.29 -6.94
N GLU A 64 24.04 8.14 -6.86
CA GLU A 64 25.48 8.01 -7.03
C GLU A 64 25.76 7.39 -8.39
N TYR A 65 26.71 7.97 -9.11
CA TYR A 65 27.15 7.47 -10.40
C TYR A 65 28.67 7.33 -10.38
N ASP A 66 29.15 6.13 -10.63
CA ASP A 66 30.57 5.79 -10.61
C ASP A 66 30.98 5.07 -11.91
N LYS A 67 32.17 5.39 -12.40
CA LYS A 67 32.79 4.73 -13.56
C LYS A 67 34.07 4.04 -13.10
N LEU A 68 34.04 2.72 -13.08
CA LEU A 68 35.24 1.92 -12.86
C LEU A 68 36.01 1.80 -14.18
N ILE A 69 37.00 2.67 -14.36
CA ILE A 69 37.80 2.80 -15.59
C ILE A 69 38.47 1.46 -15.97
N ASP A 70 39.03 0.74 -15.00
CA ASP A 70 39.74 -0.53 -15.26
C ASP A 70 38.82 -1.67 -15.71
N ARG A 71 37.51 -1.59 -15.39
CA ARG A 71 36.52 -2.60 -15.78
C ARG A 71 35.53 -2.14 -16.84
N GLN A 72 35.63 -0.89 -17.30
CA GLN A 72 34.67 -0.27 -18.21
C GLN A 72 33.22 -0.45 -17.73
N LEU A 73 33.02 -0.43 -16.40
CA LEU A 73 31.71 -0.61 -15.78
C LEU A 73 31.22 0.74 -15.26
N GLU A 74 30.00 1.08 -15.65
CA GLU A 74 29.27 2.22 -15.10
C GLU A 74 28.23 1.68 -14.11
N ARG A 75 28.23 2.24 -12.91
CA ARG A 75 27.27 1.88 -11.86
C ARG A 75 26.51 3.12 -11.44
N ALA A 76 25.20 3.07 -11.56
CA ALA A 76 24.29 4.00 -10.92
C ALA A 76 23.69 3.32 -9.68
N ALA A 77 23.73 3.98 -8.53
CA ALA A 77 23.02 3.57 -7.33
C ALA A 77 22.04 4.67 -6.94
N ILE A 78 20.77 4.31 -6.80
CA ILE A 78 19.74 5.20 -6.28
C ILE A 78 19.39 4.68 -4.89
N THR A 79 19.69 5.48 -3.88
CA THR A 79 19.49 5.13 -2.47
C THR A 79 18.42 6.03 -1.88
N SER A 80 17.49 5.42 -1.15
CA SER A 80 16.49 6.11 -0.33
C SER A 80 16.34 5.36 0.98
N ILE A 81 16.28 6.09 2.09
CA ILE A 81 16.20 5.52 3.43
C ILE A 81 14.85 5.88 4.02
N ALA A 82 14.00 4.85 4.18
CA ALA A 82 12.71 4.96 4.85
C ALA A 82 12.60 3.87 5.92
N GLY A 83 12.19 4.26 7.12
CA GLY A 83 11.83 3.40 8.23
C GLY A 83 10.34 3.48 8.51
N PHE A 84 9.75 2.37 8.97
CA PHE A 84 8.35 2.30 9.33
C PHE A 84 8.21 1.74 10.75
N SER A 85 7.34 2.33 11.55
CA SER A 85 7.03 1.86 12.92
C SER A 85 5.54 1.91 13.20
N LYS A 86 5.06 1.07 14.11
CA LYS A 86 3.69 1.12 14.61
C LYS A 86 3.62 2.05 15.81
N ILE A 87 2.87 3.15 15.69
CA ILE A 87 2.71 4.11 16.80
C ILE A 87 1.64 3.57 17.78
N PHE A 88 0.48 3.19 17.26
CA PHE A 88 -0.62 2.66 18.04
C PHE A 88 -0.97 1.25 17.58
N THR A 89 -0.70 0.26 18.44
CA THR A 89 -0.96 -1.16 18.12
C THR A 89 -2.43 -1.42 17.88
N ASP A 90 -3.31 -0.76 18.63
CA ASP A 90 -4.77 -0.94 18.56
C ASP A 90 -5.39 -0.39 17.28
N ALA A 91 -4.69 0.53 16.61
CA ALA A 91 -5.05 1.09 15.31
C ALA A 91 -4.67 0.17 14.13
N SER A 92 -4.03 -0.97 14.42
CA SER A 92 -3.74 -2.02 13.44
C SER A 92 -4.40 -3.33 13.87
N LYS A 93 -5.27 -3.90 13.04
CA LYS A 93 -5.90 -5.19 13.31
C LYS A 93 -5.66 -6.16 12.16
N ILE A 94 -5.34 -7.40 12.51
CA ILE A 94 -5.23 -8.50 11.57
C ILE A 94 -6.48 -9.37 11.75
N LEU A 95 -7.16 -9.62 10.65
CA LEU A 95 -8.28 -10.54 10.55
C LEU A 95 -7.76 -11.75 9.76
N ASP A 96 -7.71 -12.89 10.42
CA ASP A 96 -7.46 -14.17 9.77
C ASP A 96 -8.81 -14.64 9.16
N VAL A 97 -8.79 -14.93 7.85
CA VAL A 97 -9.99 -15.27 7.05
C VAL A 97 -9.99 -16.74 6.65
#